data_AF-A0A5C8BE63-F1
#
_entry.id   AF-A0A5C8BE63-F1
#
_cell.length_a   1.000
_cell.length_b   1.000
_cell.length_c   1.000
_cell.angle_alpha   90.00
_cell.angle_beta   90.00
_cell.angle_gamma   90.00
#
_symmetry.space_group_name_H-M   'P 1'
#
loop_
_entity.id
_entity.type
_entity.pdbx_description
1 polymer ?
#
loop_
_entity_poly.entity_id
_entity_poly.type
_entity_poly.pdbx_seq_one_letter_code
_entity_poly.pdbx_strand_id
1 'polypeptide(L)'
;MKKYLSLLALCTMSTSFAMTEIDFNSAFYKDPTHFTCNGKKISPQSTISNLLMNCKNAKVIEHDEPTPNQNAQMHNANAGSSMDYNEVDGSSQFTVDVVKFQDDKNSSMTCKFLNNQLKKCKYKLAKTTATTSSAPIASAKTIASAPAN
;
A
#
# COMPACT_ATOMS: atom_id res chain seq x y z
N MET A 1 -15.75 -28.88 -46.66
CA MET A 1 -15.02 -29.05 -45.38
C MET A 1 -14.05 -27.89 -45.20
N LYS A 2 -14.27 -26.98 -44.24
CA LYS A 2 -13.22 -26.09 -43.72
C LYS A 2 -13.57 -25.78 -42.26
N LYS A 3 -12.61 -26.11 -41.40
CA LYS A 3 -12.77 -26.36 -39.97
C LYS A 3 -12.82 -25.04 -39.21
N TYR A 4 -13.74 -24.93 -38.26
CA TYR A 4 -13.74 -23.88 -37.23
C TYR A 4 -12.51 -24.08 -36.35
N LEU A 5 -11.65 -23.07 -36.26
CA LEU A 5 -10.56 -23.02 -35.28
C LEU A 5 -10.68 -21.73 -34.49
N SER A 6 -11.65 -21.68 -33.57
CA SER A 6 -11.67 -20.68 -32.50
C SER A 6 -10.65 -21.10 -31.45
N LEU A 7 -9.42 -20.58 -31.54
CA LEU A 7 -8.53 -20.50 -30.38
C LEU A 7 -8.92 -19.25 -29.59
N LEU A 8 -9.76 -19.42 -28.57
CA LEU A 8 -10.01 -18.39 -27.57
C LEU A 8 -8.78 -18.30 -26.68
N ALA A 9 -7.89 -17.36 -26.97
CA ALA A 9 -6.75 -17.06 -26.13
C ALA A 9 -7.25 -16.52 -24.77
N LEU A 10 -7.25 -17.40 -23.76
CA LEU A 10 -7.39 -17.02 -22.35
C LEU A 10 -6.14 -16.20 -21.95
N CYS A 11 -6.16 -14.91 -22.28
CA CYS A 11 -5.22 -13.95 -21.71
C CYS A 11 -5.52 -13.81 -20.22
N THR A 12 -4.88 -14.64 -19.40
CA THR A 12 -4.80 -14.41 -17.95
C THR A 12 -4.02 -13.12 -17.74
N MET A 13 -4.75 -11.99 -17.65
CA MET A 13 -4.16 -10.70 -17.32
C MET A 13 -3.67 -10.76 -15.87
N SER A 14 -2.38 -11.05 -15.70
CA SER A 14 -1.67 -10.89 -14.43
C SER A 14 -1.56 -9.39 -14.16
N THR A 15 -2.59 -8.78 -13.57
CA THR A 15 -2.53 -7.37 -13.18
C THR A 15 -1.56 -7.21 -12.02
N SER A 16 -0.34 -6.77 -12.34
CA SER A 16 0.60 -6.26 -11.36
C SER A 16 0.08 -4.92 -10.85
N PHE A 17 -0.74 -4.94 -9.80
CA PHE A 17 -1.17 -3.71 -9.12
C PHE A 17 0.07 -3.03 -8.52
N ALA A 18 0.43 -1.88 -9.07
CA ALA A 18 1.41 -0.95 -8.51
C ALA A 18 0.95 -0.46 -7.13
N MET A 19 1.90 -0.11 -6.25
CA MET A 19 1.55 0.47 -4.96
C MET A 19 1.04 1.91 -5.16
N THR A 20 -0.07 2.24 -4.49
CA THR A 20 -0.70 3.56 -4.53
C THR A 20 -0.12 4.43 -3.42
N GLU A 21 0.13 5.70 -3.69
CA GLU A 21 0.54 6.65 -2.65
C GLU A 21 -0.63 7.04 -1.75
N ILE A 22 -0.36 7.17 -0.45
CA ILE A 22 -1.36 7.65 0.51
C ILE A 22 -1.50 9.15 0.34
N ASP A 23 -2.70 9.59 -0.03
CA ASP A 23 -3.13 10.96 0.17
C ASP A 23 -3.72 11.08 1.59
N PHE A 24 -2.97 11.74 2.49
CA PHE A 24 -3.36 11.98 3.88
C PHE A 24 -4.59 12.89 4.04
N ASN A 25 -5.08 13.51 2.96
CA ASN A 25 -6.30 14.31 2.97
C ASN A 25 -7.51 13.56 2.39
N SER A 26 -7.29 12.40 1.76
CA SER A 26 -8.34 11.62 1.12
C SER A 26 -9.37 11.08 2.12
N ALA A 27 -10.61 10.90 1.66
CA ALA A 27 -11.66 10.26 2.45
C ALA A 27 -11.28 8.82 2.86
N PHE A 28 -10.60 8.10 1.97
CA PHE A 28 -10.11 6.74 2.25
C PHE A 28 -9.10 6.71 3.39
N TYR A 29 -8.19 7.69 3.45
CA TYR A 29 -7.30 7.84 4.60
C TYR A 29 -8.05 8.30 5.86
N LYS A 30 -9.05 9.17 5.76
CA LYS A 30 -9.78 9.67 6.94
C LYS A 30 -10.62 8.61 7.64
N ASP A 31 -10.99 7.52 6.95
CA ASP A 31 -11.68 6.39 7.57
C ASP A 31 -10.79 5.77 8.69
N PRO A 32 -11.29 5.64 9.92
CA PRO A 32 -10.50 5.19 11.07
C PRO A 32 -10.05 3.72 10.98
N THR A 33 -10.65 2.94 10.09
CA THR A 33 -10.38 1.49 9.96
C THR A 33 -9.24 1.17 9.00
N HIS A 34 -8.73 2.15 8.25
CA HIS A 34 -7.65 1.95 7.27
C HIS A 34 -6.29 2.39 7.81
N PHE A 35 -5.20 1.82 7.30
CA PHE A 35 -3.84 2.27 7.61
C PHE A 35 -3.55 2.34 9.11
N THR A 36 -3.95 1.29 9.85
CA THR A 36 -3.68 1.16 11.27
C THR A 36 -2.65 0.08 11.53
N CYS A 37 -1.85 0.26 12.57
CA CYS A 37 -1.00 -0.78 13.13
C CYS A 37 -1.31 -0.91 14.62
N ASN A 38 -1.76 -2.10 15.04
CA ASN A 38 -2.25 -2.35 16.39
C ASN A 38 -3.32 -1.32 16.82
N GLY A 39 -4.23 -0.99 15.91
CA GLY A 39 -5.30 0.01 16.10
C GLY A 39 -4.84 1.47 16.08
N LYS A 40 -3.53 1.75 15.97
CA LYS A 40 -3.01 3.12 15.87
C LYS A 40 -2.93 3.56 14.42
N LYS A 41 -3.54 4.70 14.09
CA LYS A 41 -3.50 5.29 12.75
C LYS A 41 -2.07 5.70 12.38
N ILE A 42 -1.62 5.26 11.21
CA ILE A 42 -0.37 5.73 10.60
C ILE A 42 -0.63 7.13 10.09
N SER A 43 0.23 8.09 10.44
CA SER A 43 0.08 9.49 10.09
C SER A 43 1.44 10.12 9.77
N PRO A 44 1.50 11.35 9.23
CA PRO A 44 2.75 12.07 9.01
C PRO A 44 3.65 12.21 10.24
N GLN A 45 3.09 12.07 11.45
CA GLN A 45 3.83 12.09 12.72
C GLN A 45 4.33 10.72 13.18
N SER A 46 3.99 9.63 12.48
CA SER A 46 4.51 8.31 12.79
C SER A 46 6.03 8.29 12.66
N THR A 47 6.70 7.64 13.60
CA THR A 47 8.16 7.45 13.59
C THR A 47 8.52 6.04 13.14
N ILE A 48 9.75 5.85 12.67
CA ILE A 48 10.26 4.51 12.30
C ILE A 48 10.08 3.54 13.47
N SER A 49 10.48 3.93 14.68
CA SER A 49 10.35 3.12 15.89
C SER A 49 8.88 2.73 16.17
N ASN A 50 7.94 3.66 16.01
CA ASN A 50 6.52 3.36 16.18
C ASN A 50 6.06 2.27 15.19
N LEU A 51 6.45 2.36 13.93
CA LEU A 51 6.10 1.36 12.92
C LEU A 51 6.73 0.00 13.22
N LEU A 52 8.02 -0.02 13.59
CA LEU A 52 8.73 -1.26 13.91
C LEU A 52 8.13 -2.00 15.10
N MET A 53 7.63 -1.28 16.11
CA MET A 53 7.02 -1.89 17.30
C MET A 53 5.56 -2.32 17.12
N ASN A 54 4.78 -1.63 16.27
CA ASN A 54 3.33 -1.81 16.22
C ASN A 54 2.84 -2.49 14.94
N CYS A 55 3.60 -2.44 13.84
CA CYS A 55 3.17 -2.99 12.55
C CYS A 55 3.70 -4.41 12.33
N LYS A 56 2.93 -5.21 11.60
CA LYS A 56 3.33 -6.59 11.27
C LYS A 56 4.48 -6.57 10.25
N ASN A 57 5.47 -7.46 10.44
CA ASN A 57 6.60 -7.64 9.52
C ASN A 57 7.37 -6.35 9.21
N ALA A 58 7.39 -5.41 10.16
CA ALA A 58 8.00 -4.12 9.97
C ALA A 58 9.53 -4.20 10.00
N LYS A 59 10.17 -3.62 8.99
CA LYS A 59 11.64 -3.56 8.87
C LYS A 59 12.08 -2.37 8.04
N VAL A 60 13.23 -1.82 8.40
CA VAL A 60 13.98 -0.88 7.54
C VAL A 60 14.60 -1.71 6.41
N ILE A 61 14.37 -1.31 5.16
CA ILE A 61 14.86 -2.00 3.96
C ILE A 61 15.93 -1.20 3.22
N GLU A 62 16.06 0.09 3.53
CA GLU A 62 17.00 1.03 2.93
C GLU A 62 17.31 2.07 4.01
N HIS A 63 18.59 2.41 4.14
CA HIS A 63 19.11 3.43 5.04
C HIS A 63 20.28 4.09 4.32
N ASP A 64 20.05 5.31 3.84
CA ASP A 64 21.06 6.11 3.18
C ASP A 64 21.46 7.26 4.11
N GLU A 65 22.75 7.30 4.43
CA GLU A 65 23.39 8.44 5.08
C GLU A 65 24.17 9.25 4.03
N PRO A 66 24.25 10.58 4.20
CA PRO A 66 24.97 11.41 3.25
C PRO A 66 26.47 11.14 3.40
N THR A 67 27.10 10.62 2.35
CA THR A 67 28.56 10.56 2.31
C THR A 67 29.13 11.95 1.99
N PRO A 68 30.31 12.34 2.54
CA PRO A 68 30.90 13.66 2.31
C PRO A 68 31.07 14.05 0.82
N ASN A 69 31.13 13.06 -0.09
CA ASN A 69 31.35 13.26 -1.51
C ASN A 69 30.05 13.30 -2.35
N GLN A 70 28.90 12.89 -1.80
CA GLN A 70 27.60 12.97 -2.49
C GLN A 70 27.00 14.39 -2.46
N ASN A 71 27.43 15.23 -1.53
CA ASN A 71 27.07 16.66 -1.50
C ASN A 71 27.56 17.42 -2.75
N ALA A 72 28.68 16.99 -3.36
CA ALA A 72 29.21 17.62 -4.56
C ALA A 72 28.52 17.15 -5.86
N GLN A 73 27.99 15.91 -5.88
CA GLN A 73 27.37 15.31 -7.07
C GLN A 73 25.89 15.66 -7.22
N MET A 74 25.17 16.03 -6.14
CA MET A 74 23.75 16.45 -6.26
C MET A 74 23.56 17.86 -6.80
N HIS A 75 24.61 18.69 -6.84
CA HIS A 75 24.58 19.97 -7.55
C HIS A 75 24.69 19.84 -9.07
N ASN A 76 24.91 18.63 -9.60
CA ASN A 76 25.11 18.43 -11.03
C ASN A 76 24.48 17.12 -11.51
N ALA A 77 23.47 17.24 -12.38
CA ALA A 77 22.84 16.20 -13.19
C ALA A 77 21.50 15.59 -12.70
N ASN A 78 20.43 16.01 -13.39
CA ASN A 78 19.62 15.12 -14.23
C ASN A 78 19.73 13.61 -13.93
N ALA A 79 18.96 13.13 -12.96
CA ALA A 79 18.65 11.70 -12.85
C ALA A 79 17.18 11.51 -12.44
N GLY A 80 16.27 11.69 -13.42
CA GLY A 80 15.06 10.86 -13.59
C GLY A 80 13.94 10.89 -12.53
N SER A 81 14.02 11.66 -11.45
CA SER A 81 12.89 11.89 -10.54
C SER A 81 13.08 13.24 -9.86
N SER A 82 12.52 14.28 -10.48
CA SER A 82 12.49 15.62 -9.91
C SER A 82 11.69 15.59 -8.61
N MET A 83 12.38 15.42 -7.49
CA MET A 83 11.94 15.97 -6.23
C MET A 83 12.49 17.39 -6.19
N ASP A 84 11.57 18.35 -6.13
CA ASP A 84 11.88 19.76 -6.00
C ASP A 84 12.50 19.99 -4.61
N TYR A 85 13.82 20.03 -4.55
CA TYR A 85 14.61 20.28 -3.34
C TYR A 85 15.10 21.74 -3.28
N ASN A 86 14.32 22.68 -3.81
CA ASN A 86 14.63 24.11 -3.76
C ASN A 86 14.38 24.72 -2.37
N GLU A 87 15.04 24.25 -1.31
CA GLU A 87 15.24 25.02 -0.06
C GLU A 87 16.08 24.28 0.98
N VAL A 88 17.29 23.82 0.63
CA VAL A 88 18.20 23.33 1.68
C VAL A 88 19.60 23.87 1.47
N ASP A 89 19.95 24.81 2.34
CA ASP A 89 21.28 25.37 2.50
C ASP A 89 22.34 24.25 2.55
N GLY A 90 23.45 24.45 1.85
CA GLY A 90 24.43 23.44 1.39
C GLY A 90 25.26 22.75 2.48
N SER A 91 24.70 22.55 3.67
CA SER A 91 25.33 21.93 4.84
C SER A 91 24.49 20.81 5.48
N SER A 92 23.26 20.59 5.00
CA SER A 92 22.33 19.68 5.68
C SER A 92 22.57 18.22 5.29
N GLN A 93 23.27 17.48 6.13
CA GLN A 93 23.29 16.02 6.09
C GLN A 93 21.83 15.52 6.20
N PHE A 94 21.30 14.91 5.14
CA PHE A 94 19.98 14.29 5.15
C PHE A 94 20.07 12.77 5.20
N THR A 95 19.34 12.16 6.13
CA THR A 95 19.19 10.70 6.20
C THR A 95 17.89 10.27 5.55
N VAL A 96 17.94 9.21 4.76
CA VAL A 96 16.79 8.63 4.10
C VAL A 96 16.61 7.20 4.56
N ASP A 97 15.45 6.90 5.14
CA ASP A 97 15.07 5.55 5.52
C ASP A 97 13.84 5.10 4.75
N VAL A 98 13.81 3.82 4.36
CA VAL A 98 12.61 3.20 3.81
C VAL A 98 12.20 2.05 4.70
N VAL A 99 10.97 2.09 5.20
CA VAL A 99 10.39 1.07 6.08
C VAL A 99 9.29 0.33 5.33
N LYS A 100 9.39 -1.01 5.30
CA LYS A 100 8.36 -1.90 4.74
C LYS A 100 7.68 -2.66 5.87
N PHE A 101 6.35 -2.72 5.84
CA PHE A 101 5.55 -3.38 6.86
C PHE A 101 4.16 -3.76 6.31
N GLN A 102 3.32 -4.36 7.14
CA GLN A 102 1.91 -4.61 6.87
C GLN A 102 1.02 -3.93 7.91
N ASP A 103 -0.07 -3.33 7.46
CA ASP A 103 -1.11 -2.79 8.34
C ASP A 103 -1.96 -3.91 8.98
N ASP A 104 -2.91 -3.55 9.85
CA ASP A 104 -3.77 -4.50 10.54
C ASP A 104 -4.62 -5.34 9.57
N LYS A 105 -4.99 -4.77 8.41
CA LYS A 105 -5.72 -5.41 7.31
C LYS A 105 -4.80 -6.18 6.35
N ASN A 106 -3.52 -6.36 6.71
CA ASN A 106 -2.47 -7.01 5.91
C ASN A 106 -2.17 -6.32 4.56
N SER A 107 -2.53 -5.05 4.40
CA SER A 107 -2.09 -4.22 3.28
C SER A 107 -0.58 -4.05 3.36
N SER A 108 0.13 -4.29 2.26
CA SER A 108 1.57 -4.07 2.20
C SER A 108 1.85 -2.58 2.11
N MET A 109 2.70 -2.07 3.00
CA MET A 109 3.03 -0.66 3.12
C MET A 109 4.52 -0.44 2.91
N THR A 110 4.90 0.67 2.31
CA THR A 110 6.29 1.11 2.17
C THR A 110 6.34 2.62 2.36
N CYS A 111 7.01 3.04 3.42
CA CYS A 111 7.08 4.43 3.84
C CYS A 111 8.52 4.94 3.80
N LYS A 112 8.70 6.13 3.23
CA LYS A 112 9.97 6.84 3.14
C LYS A 112 10.02 7.93 4.20
N PHE A 113 11.11 7.95 4.94
CA PHE A 113 11.43 8.95 5.94
C PHE A 113 12.60 9.79 5.45
N LEU A 114 12.53 11.08 5.72
CA LEU A 114 13.63 12.03 5.53
C LEU A 114 13.91 12.67 6.89
N ASN A 115 15.14 12.54 7.39
CA ASN A 115 15.53 13.02 8.71
C ASN A 115 14.57 12.52 9.81
N ASN A 116 14.25 11.22 9.76
CA ASN A 116 13.31 10.55 10.67
C ASN A 116 11.85 11.07 10.65
N GLN A 117 11.48 11.90 9.66
CA GLN A 117 10.09 12.34 9.44
C GLN A 117 9.45 11.60 8.26
N LEU A 118 8.22 11.13 8.45
CA LEU A 118 7.46 10.46 7.38
C LEU A 118 7.14 11.46 6.25
N LYS A 119 7.68 11.23 5.06
CA LYS A 119 7.41 12.10 3.89
C LYS A 119 6.42 11.49 2.92
N LYS A 120 6.51 10.17 2.71
CA LYS A 120 5.74 9.48 1.69
C LYS A 120 5.42 8.06 2.13
N CYS A 121 4.19 7.61 1.93
CA CYS A 121 3.82 6.22 2.11
C CYS A 121 3.10 5.70 0.89
N LYS A 122 3.45 4.50 0.47
CA LYS A 122 2.73 3.76 -0.55
C LYS A 122 2.14 2.50 0.05
N TYR A 123 0.99 2.10 -0.46
CA TYR A 123 0.26 0.94 0.00
C TYR A 123 -0.20 0.08 -1.17
N LYS A 124 -0.39 -1.20 -0.89
CA LYS A 124 -1.09 -2.14 -1.75
C LYS A 124 -2.03 -2.92 -0.87
N LEU A 125 -3.32 -2.78 -1.15
CA LEU A 125 -4.36 -3.51 -0.43
C LEU A 125 -4.09 -5.01 -0.55
N ALA A 126 -4.33 -5.73 0.54
CA ALA A 126 -4.35 -7.18 0.50
C ALA A 126 -5.34 -7.62 -0.60
N LYS A 127 -4.96 -8.61 -1.41
CA LYS A 127 -5.93 -9.24 -2.31
C LYS A 127 -6.99 -9.87 -1.41
N THR A 128 -8.19 -9.32 -1.42
CA THR A 128 -9.35 -10.00 -0.86
C THR A 128 -9.51 -11.24 -1.71
N THR A 129 -9.10 -12.40 -1.20
CA THR A 129 -9.56 -13.67 -1.76
C THR A 129 -11.06 -13.62 -1.56
N ALA A 130 -11.81 -13.30 -2.61
CA ALA A 130 -13.25 -13.47 -2.58
C ALA A 130 -13.46 -14.98 -2.39
N THR A 131 -13.63 -15.41 -1.14
CA THR A 131 -14.20 -16.70 -0.85
C THR A 131 -15.58 -16.62 -1.48
N THR A 132 -15.75 -17.21 -2.65
CA THR A 132 -17.05 -17.49 -3.23
C THR A 132 -17.74 -18.41 -2.24
N SER A 133 -18.41 -17.83 -1.24
CA SER A 133 -19.35 -18.55 -0.40
C SER A 133 -20.52 -18.87 -1.30
N SER A 134 -20.41 -19.99 -2.03
CA SER A 134 -21.56 -20.66 -2.61
C SER A 134 -22.41 -21.17 -1.45
N ALA A 135 -23.24 -20.28 -0.89
CA ALA A 135 -24.31 -20.67 -0.02
C ALA A 135 -25.24 -21.60 -0.82
N PRO A 136 -25.58 -22.80 -0.31
CA PRO A 136 -26.61 -23.61 -0.94
C PRO A 136 -27.94 -22.84 -0.84
N ILE A 137 -28.59 -22.68 -1.98
CA ILE A 137 -29.96 -22.15 -2.08
C ILE A 137 -30.85 -23.12 -1.29
N ALA A 138 -31.20 -22.76 -0.06
CA ALA A 138 -32.26 -23.44 0.67
C ALA A 138 -33.58 -23.17 -0.06
N SER A 139 -34.04 -24.17 -0.79
CA SER A 139 -35.33 -24.19 -1.46
C SER A 139 -36.43 -24.02 -0.41
N ALA A 140 -37.02 -22.82 -0.31
CA ALA A 140 -38.18 -22.58 0.51
C ALA A 140 -39.37 -23.38 -0.06
N LYS A 141 -39.71 -24.48 0.60
CA LYS A 141 -40.90 -25.27 0.33
C LYS A 141 -42.11 -24.49 0.85
N THR A 142 -42.84 -23.85 -0.06
CA THR A 142 -44.16 -23.26 0.18
C THR A 142 -45.10 -24.34 0.72
N ILE A 143 -45.53 -24.23 1.97
CA ILE A 143 -46.70 -24.94 2.49
C ILE A 143 -47.86 -23.97 2.39
N ALA A 144 -48.61 -24.08 1.30
CA ALA A 144 -49.97 -23.55 1.23
C ALA A 144 -50.90 -24.62 1.79
N SER A 145 -51.54 -24.34 2.91
CA SER A 145 -52.69 -25.09 3.38
C SER A 145 -53.83 -24.09 3.60
N ALA A 146 -54.83 -24.21 2.72
CA ALA A 146 -56.08 -23.49 2.67
C ALA A 146 -57.01 -23.88 3.85
N PRO A 147 -58.10 -23.13 4.10
CA PRO A 147 -58.91 -23.24 5.30
C PRO A 147 -59.95 -24.37 5.21
N ALA A 148 -60.42 -24.86 6.36
CA ALA A 148 -61.59 -25.71 6.44
C ALA A 148 -62.46 -25.35 7.65
N ASN A 149 -63.69 -24.94 7.33
CA ASN A 149 -64.95 -24.85 8.09
C ASN A 149 -64.96 -24.27 9.51
#